data_AF-A0A936MCM2-F1
#
_entry.id   AF-A0A936MCM2-F1
#
_cell.length_a   1.000
_cell.length_b   1.000
_cell.length_c   1.000
_cell.angle_alpha   90.00
_cell.angle_beta   90.00
_cell.angle_gamma   90.00
#
_symmetry.space_group_name_H-M   'P 1'
#
loop_
_entity.id
_entity.type
_entity.pdbx_description
1 polymer ?
#
loop_
_entity_poly.entity_id
_entity_poly.type
_entity_poly.pdbx_seq_one_letter_code
_entity_poly.pdbx_strand_id
1 'polypeptide(L)'
;MFNDLKVGLQSEAKLSVKNSTTSDITLSDFEVTNGLTINMKKPVVIKGGSEAEIIAHITPKEKGYFNAMVKMKTSNPEVPTLDITAYGNVSEQTSPVYPGTKQ
;
A
#
# COMPACT_ATOMS: atom_id res chain seq x y z
N MET A 1 -7.16 1.24 -0.35
CA MET A 1 -7.88 0.57 -1.45
C MET A 1 -7.11 0.79 -2.73
N PHE A 2 -6.97 -0.23 -3.57
CA PHE A 2 -6.43 -0.11 -4.92
C PHE A 2 -7.59 -0.09 -5.93
N ASN A 3 -7.68 0.98 -6.72
CA ASN A 3 -8.83 1.20 -7.61
C ASN A 3 -8.63 0.61 -9.02
N ASP A 4 -7.39 0.52 -9.50
CA ASP A 4 -7.04 -0.03 -10.81
C ASP A 4 -5.84 -0.96 -10.64
N LEU A 5 -6.11 -2.26 -10.46
CA LEU A 5 -5.09 -3.30 -10.47
C LEU A 5 -5.18 -4.06 -11.79
N LYS A 6 -4.04 -4.21 -12.47
CA LYS A 6 -3.95 -4.96 -13.72
C LYS A 6 -2.82 -5.97 -13.64
N VAL A 7 -3.05 -7.16 -14.17
CA VAL A 7 -2.02 -8.21 -14.23
C VAL A 7 -0.76 -7.68 -14.92
N GLY A 8 0.41 -7.85 -14.29
CA GLY A 8 1.69 -7.44 -14.83
C GLY A 8 1.98 -5.93 -14.81
N LEU A 9 1.06 -5.09 -14.33
CA LEU A 9 1.27 -3.66 -14.17
C LEU A 9 1.47 -3.29 -12.71
N GLN A 10 2.53 -2.53 -12.44
CA GLN A 10 2.74 -1.96 -11.12
C GLN A 10 1.67 -0.92 -10.82
N SER A 11 1.01 -1.08 -9.68
CA SER A 11 0.00 -0.17 -9.18
C SER A 11 0.41 0.35 -7.81
N GLU A 12 -0.05 1.56 -7.48
CA GLU A 12 0.22 2.19 -6.18
C GLU A 12 -1.06 2.65 -5.48
N ALA A 13 -1.02 2.63 -4.15
CA ALA A 13 -2.06 3.20 -3.30
C ALA A 13 -1.40 4.05 -2.21
N LYS A 14 -1.98 5.20 -1.94
CA LYS A 14 -1.49 6.15 -0.94
C LYS A 14 -2.43 6.21 0.25
N LEU A 15 -1.87 6.24 1.44
CA LEU A 15 -2.60 6.40 2.69
C LEU A 15 -1.90 7.46 3.54
N SER A 16 -2.63 8.51 3.92
CA SER A 16 -2.14 9.47 4.90
C SER A 16 -2.44 8.96 6.31
N VAL A 17 -1.39 8.86 7.13
CA VAL A 17 -1.49 8.55 8.56
C VAL A 17 -1.22 9.82 9.35
N LYS A 18 -2.23 10.28 10.08
CA LYS A 18 -2.16 11.50 10.89
C LYS A 18 -1.86 11.19 12.34
N ASN A 19 -0.80 11.80 12.87
CA ASN A 19 -0.58 11.86 14.31
C ASN A 19 -1.41 13.01 14.89
N SER A 20 -2.55 12.68 15.51
CA SER A 20 -3.43 13.66 16.14
C SER A 20 -3.03 14.02 17.58
N THR A 21 -1.97 13.41 18.09
CA THR A 21 -1.43 13.73 19.43
C THR A 21 -0.44 14.88 19.37
N THR A 22 -0.07 15.43 20.52
CA THR A 22 0.98 16.45 20.64
C THR A 22 2.38 15.87 20.72
N SER A 23 2.51 14.56 20.91
CA SER A 23 3.78 13.85 21.07
C SER A 23 4.17 13.16 19.77
N ASP A 24 5.47 12.96 19.57
CA ASP A 24 5.98 12.28 18.38
C ASP A 24 5.65 10.78 18.44
N ILE A 25 5.15 10.23 17.33
CA ILE A 25 4.86 8.80 17.18
C ILE A 25 5.86 8.20 16.20
N THR A 26 6.52 7.12 16.59
CA THR A 26 7.40 6.35 15.71
C THR A 26 6.66 5.14 15.18
N LEU A 27 6.63 4.97 13.87
CA LEU A 27 6.19 3.75 13.19
C LEU A 27 7.41 2.87 12.92
N SER A 28 7.34 1.59 13.28
CA SER A 28 8.43 0.61 13.07
C SER A 28 7.89 -0.79 12.78
N ASP A 29 8.78 -1.74 12.54
CA ASP A 29 8.44 -3.16 12.36
C ASP A 29 7.39 -3.38 11.26
N PHE A 30 7.63 -2.83 10.07
CA PHE A 30 6.71 -2.95 8.95
C PHE A 30 6.72 -4.37 8.37
N GLU A 31 5.57 -5.04 8.47
CA GLU A 31 5.31 -6.34 7.90
C GLU A 31 4.25 -6.21 6.79
N VAL A 32 4.50 -6.84 5.66
CA VAL A 32 3.62 -6.77 4.48
C VAL A 32 3.39 -8.16 3.93
N THR A 33 2.16 -8.45 3.49
CA THR A 33 1.79 -9.76 2.95
C THR A 33 1.44 -9.69 1.46
N ASN A 34 1.36 -10.87 0.84
CA ASN A 34 0.91 -11.06 -0.54
C ASN A 34 1.70 -10.26 -1.60
N GLY A 35 3.01 -10.11 -1.39
CA GLY A 35 3.92 -9.45 -2.34
C GLY A 35 3.80 -7.92 -2.40
N LEU A 36 2.99 -7.32 -1.53
CA LEU A 36 2.88 -5.88 -1.40
C LEU A 36 4.17 -5.31 -0.80
N THR A 37 4.58 -4.14 -1.26
CA THR A 37 5.74 -3.41 -0.73
C THR A 37 5.31 -2.00 -0.35
N ILE A 38 6.02 -1.38 0.60
CA ILE A 38 5.75 0.01 0.99
C ILE A 38 7.03 0.86 0.89
N ASN A 39 6.86 2.18 0.77
CA ASN A 39 7.96 3.15 0.79
C ASN A 39 8.73 3.18 2.12
N MET A 40 8.11 2.79 3.23
CA MET A 40 8.70 2.82 4.57
C MET A 40 9.48 1.52 4.86
N LYS A 41 10.83 1.60 4.80
CA LYS A 41 11.73 0.49 5.15
C LYS A 41 12.48 0.69 6.47
N LYS A 42 12.43 1.91 7.02
CA LYS A 42 13.08 2.32 8.25
C LYS A 42 12.04 2.95 9.17
N PRO A 43 12.27 2.98 10.49
CA PRO A 43 11.37 3.66 11.40
C PRO A 43 11.09 5.10 10.96
N VAL A 44 9.82 5.49 10.99
CA VAL A 44 9.36 6.82 10.57
C VAL A 44 8.80 7.54 11.79
N VAL A 45 9.33 8.72 12.08
CA VAL A 45 8.84 9.58 13.16
C VAL A 45 7.82 10.56 12.58
N ILE A 46 6.58 10.49 13.06
CA ILE A 46 5.51 11.42 12.75
C ILE A 46 5.40 12.39 13.93
N LYS A 47 5.78 13.64 13.71
CA LYS A 47 5.68 14.67 14.74
C LYS A 47 4.23 14.88 15.19
N GLY A 48 4.05 15.32 16.44
CA GLY A 48 2.73 15.70 16.95
C GLY A 48 2.01 16.66 15.99
N GLY A 49 0.75 16.36 15.66
CA GLY A 49 -0.08 17.15 14.73
C GLY A 49 0.29 17.01 13.24
N SER A 50 1.30 16.22 12.90
CA SER A 50 1.76 16.02 11.51
C SER A 50 1.20 14.75 10.88
N GLU A 51 1.41 14.62 9.57
CA GLU A 51 0.97 13.47 8.78
C GLU A 51 2.15 12.82 8.05
N ALA A 52 2.08 11.52 7.83
CA ALA A 52 3.01 10.77 7.00
C ALA A 52 2.26 9.98 5.92
N GLU A 53 2.82 9.96 4.71
CA GLU A 53 2.23 9.25 3.58
C GLU A 53 2.86 7.87 3.40
N ILE A 54 2.04 6.83 3.55
CA ILE A 54 2.37 5.45 3.22
C ILE A 54 2.01 5.22 1.76
N ILE A 55 2.99 4.85 0.96
CA ILE A 55 2.80 4.49 -0.45
C ILE A 55 3.04 2.99 -0.56
N ALA A 56 1.97 2.26 -0.89
CA ALA A 56 2.00 0.83 -1.12
C ALA A 56 2.08 0.54 -2.62
N HIS A 57 2.95 -0.40 -3.01
CA HIS A 57 3.15 -0.84 -4.38
C HIS A 57 2.92 -2.34 -4.51
N ILE A 58 2.24 -2.74 -5.59
CA ILE A 58 2.02 -4.15 -5.94
C ILE A 58 2.04 -4.32 -7.46
N THR A 59 2.58 -5.45 -7.92
CA THR A 59 2.47 -5.91 -9.30
C THR A 59 1.78 -7.27 -9.29
N PRO A 60 0.44 -7.32 -9.46
CA PRO A 60 -0.31 -8.56 -9.44
C PRO A 60 0.11 -9.48 -10.58
N LYS A 61 0.22 -10.79 -10.31
CA LYS A 61 0.55 -11.80 -11.33
C LYS A 61 -0.66 -12.52 -11.90
N GLU A 62 -1.78 -12.49 -11.17
CA GLU A 62 -3.01 -13.21 -11.51
C GLU A 62 -4.21 -12.29 -11.37
N LYS A 63 -5.25 -12.56 -12.17
CA LYS A 63 -6.53 -11.83 -12.10
C LYS A 63 -7.36 -12.32 -10.91
N GLY A 64 -8.26 -11.47 -10.44
CA GLY A 64 -9.18 -11.80 -9.35
C GLY A 64 -9.08 -10.84 -8.17
N TYR A 65 -9.54 -11.27 -7.01
CA TYR A 65 -9.52 -10.44 -5.81
C TYR A 65 -8.13 -10.43 -5.18
N PHE A 66 -7.55 -9.24 -5.05
CA PHE A 66 -6.31 -9.02 -4.33
C PHE A 66 -6.61 -8.57 -2.91
N ASN A 67 -5.98 -9.22 -1.94
CA ASN A 67 -5.97 -8.83 -0.54
C ASN A 67 -4.56 -8.90 0.05
N ALA A 68 -4.18 -7.91 0.81
CA ALA A 68 -2.91 -7.86 1.53
C ALA A 68 -3.12 -7.14 2.86
N MET A 69 -2.17 -7.32 3.77
CA MET A 69 -2.15 -6.67 5.06
C MET A 69 -0.80 -5.99 5.25
N VAL A 70 -0.84 -4.76 5.72
CA VAL A 70 0.31 -4.00 6.19
C VAL A 70 0.17 -3.88 7.69
N LYS A 71 1.08 -4.50 8.43
CA LYS A 71 1.14 -4.42 9.89
C LYS A 71 2.38 -3.63 10.29
N MET A 72 2.24 -2.80 11.31
CA MET A 72 3.36 -2.05 11.87
C MET A 72 3.14 -1.83 13.35
N LYS A 73 4.21 -1.56 14.07
CA LYS A 73 4.17 -1.11 15.46
C LYS A 73 4.20 0.40 15.52
N THR A 74 3.59 0.95 16.56
CA THR A 74 3.71 2.36 16.88
C THR A 74 4.23 2.54 18.31
N SER A 75 4.90 3.66 18.55
CA SER A 75 5.34 4.03 19.90
C SER A 75 4.20 4.58 20.78
N ASN A 76 2.97 4.67 20.27
CA ASN A 76 1.82 5.11 21.06
C ASN A 76 1.30 3.92 21.91
N PRO A 77 1.27 4.04 23.25
CA PRO A 77 0.80 2.96 24.13
C PRO A 77 -0.68 2.60 23.94
N GLU A 78 -1.51 3.53 23.45
CA GLU A 78 -2.93 3.28 23.17
C GLU A 78 -3.13 2.52 21.85
N VAL A 79 -2.19 2.68 20.91
CA VAL A 79 -2.23 2.05 19.59
C VAL A 79 -0.89 1.38 19.31
N PRO A 80 -0.53 0.32 20.03
CA PRO A 80 0.80 -0.30 19.91
C PRO A 80 1.04 -0.95 18.54
N THR A 81 -0.04 -1.32 17.85
CA THR A 81 -0.01 -1.92 16.51
C THR A 81 -1.04 -1.26 15.61
N LEU A 82 -0.65 -1.07 14.34
CA LEU A 82 -1.52 -0.56 13.29
C LEU A 82 -1.60 -1.63 12.18
N ASP A 83 -2.81 -2.10 11.91
CA ASP A 83 -3.09 -3.08 10.88
C ASP A 83 -3.93 -2.42 9.78
N ILE A 84 -3.37 -2.33 8.57
CA ILE A 84 -4.01 -1.74 7.41
C ILE A 84 -4.28 -2.85 6.39
N THR A 85 -5.55 -3.01 6.02
CA THR A 85 -5.93 -3.96 4.97
C THR A 85 -5.91 -3.28 3.61
N ALA A 86 -5.09 -3.81 2.71
CA ALA A 86 -5.07 -3.45 1.31
C ALA A 86 -5.92 -4.44 0.51
N TYR A 87 -6.79 -3.92 -0.34
CA TYR A 87 -7.62 -4.74 -1.21
C TYR A 87 -7.90 -4.04 -2.54
N GLY A 88 -8.21 -4.82 -3.56
CA GLY A 88 -8.60 -4.35 -4.89
C GLY A 88 -8.98 -5.52 -5.80
N ASN A 89 -9.61 -5.23 -6.93
CA ASN A 89 -9.86 -6.23 -7.96
C ASN A 89 -8.83 -6.09 -9.07
N VAL A 90 -8.16 -7.19 -9.38
CA VAL A 90 -7.18 -7.30 -10.47
C VAL A 90 -7.92 -7.71 -11.73
N SER A 91 -7.98 -6.80 -12.70
CA SER A 91 -8.47 -7.08 -14.04
C SER A 91 -7.35 -7.61 -14.94
N GLU A 92 -7.73 -8.23 -16.05
CA GLU A 92 -6.78 -8.60 -17.09
C GLU A 92 -6.12 -7.34 -17.67
N GLN A 93 -4.85 -7.49 -18.07
CA GLN A 93 -4.21 -6.49 -18.91
C GLN A 93 -4.81 -6.62 -20.31
N THR A 94 -5.72 -5.72 -20.65
CA THR A 94 -6.13 -5.55 -22.05
C THR A 94 -5.00 -4.82 -22.77
N SER A 95 -4.08 -5.56 -23.37
CA SER A 95 -3.25 -4.99 -24.43
C SER A 95 -4.21 -4.51 -25.53
N PRO A 96 -4.11 -3.26 -26.04
CA PRO A 96 -4.83 -2.92 -27.26
C PRO A 96 -4.34 -3.88 -28.35
N VAL A 97 -5.23 -4.77 -28.79
CA VAL A 97 -5.02 -5.53 -30.03
C VAL A 97 -4.96 -4.47 -31.12
N TYR A 98 -3.77 -4.12 -31.60
CA TYR A 98 -3.65 -3.39 -32.86
C TYR A 98 -4.19 -4.33 -33.93
N PRO A 99 -5.34 -4.05 -34.57
CA PRO A 99 -5.78 -4.85 -35.70
C PRO A 99 -4.72 -4.68 -36.79
N GLY A 100 -4.10 -5.79 -37.17
CA GLY A 100 -2.95 -5.81 -38.05
C GLY A 100 -3.21 -5.03 -39.34
N THR A 101 -2.31 -4.11 -39.66
CA THR A 101 -2.16 -3.63 -41.04
C THR A 101 -1.58 -4.77 -41.86
N LYS A 102 -2.45 -5.56 -42.49
CA LYS A 102 -2.09 -6.26 -43.73
C LYS A 102 -1.90 -5.19 -44.80
N GLN A 103 -0.67 -5.05 -45.31
CA GLN A 103 -0.41 -4.61 -46.68
C GLN A 103 0.34 -5.73 -47.39
#